data_AF-A0ABD0RSK9-F1
#
_entry.id   AF-A0ABD0RSK9-F1
#
_cell.length_a   1.000
_cell.length_b   1.000
_cell.length_c   1.000
_cell.angle_alpha   90.00
_cell.angle_beta   90.00
_cell.angle_gamma   90.00
#
_symmetry.space_group_name_H-M   'P 1'
#
loop_
_entity.id
_entity.type
_entity.pdbx_description
1 polymer ?
#
loop_
_entity_poly.entity_id
_entity_poly.type
_entity_poly.pdbx_seq_one_letter_code
_entity_poly.pdbx_strand_id
1 'polypeptide(L)' 'NLRVLSKTSTSLELEWDNSEADVEGYRVVYSTLAGDQYDKVIVPRNDGATTKTTLT' A
#
# COMPACT_ATOMS: atom_id res chain seq x y z
N ASN A 1 -6.08 9.29 -0.77
CA ASN A 1 -5.94 9.12 0.71
C ASN A 1 -5.60 7.68 1.02
N LEU A 2 -4.64 7.40 1.91
CA LEU A 2 -4.27 6.02 2.31
C LEU A 2 -5.02 5.60 3.58
N ARG A 3 -5.52 4.37 3.62
CA ARG A 3 -6.27 3.79 4.74
C ARG A 3 -5.78 2.37 5.04
N VAL A 4 -5.84 1.98 6.32
CA VAL A 4 -5.62 0.60 6.77
C VAL A 4 -6.98 -0.06 6.95
N LEU A 5 -7.23 -1.16 6.24
CA LEU A 5 -8.50 -1.89 6.31
C LEU A 5 -8.47 -2.94 7.42
N SER A 6 -7.36 -3.68 7.53
CA SER A 6 -7.20 -4.72 8.53
C SER A 6 -5.72 -4.88 8.93
N LYS A 7 -5.50 -5.42 10.13
CA LYS A 7 -4.17 -5.64 10.70
C LYS A 7 -4.15 -6.96 11.47
N THR A 8 -3.11 -7.76 11.24
CA THR A 8 -2.76 -8.92 12.07
C THR A 8 -1.39 -8.69 12.73
N SER A 9 -0.87 -9.69 13.43
CA SER A 9 0.49 -9.66 13.98
C SER A 9 1.57 -9.63 12.89
N THR A 10 1.25 -10.09 11.67
CA THR A 10 2.22 -10.28 10.58
C THR A 10 1.75 -9.70 9.25
N SER A 11 0.64 -8.95 9.22
CA SER A 11 0.15 -8.37 7.97
C SER A 11 -0.67 -7.10 8.15
N LEU A 12 -0.68 -6.28 7.10
CA LEU A 12 -1.49 -5.08 6.97
C LEU A 12 -2.21 -5.07 5.63
N GLU A 13 -3.52 -4.85 5.64
CA GLU A 13 -4.29 -4.59 4.42
C GLU A 13 -4.48 -3.09 4.25
N LEU A 14 -4.08 -2.57 3.09
CA LEU A 14 -4.09 -1.15 2.77
C LEU A 14 -5.01 -0.87 1.59
N GLU A 15 -5.61 0.31 1.58
CA GLU A 15 -6.38 0.85 0.45
C GLU A 15 -6.08 2.33 0.24
N TRP A 16 -5.96 2.76 -1.02
CA TRP A 16 -5.91 4.17 -1.37
C TRP A 16 -6.67 4.49 -2.65
N ASP A 17 -7.13 5.74 -2.74
CA ASP A 17 -7.75 6.29 -3.95
C ASP A 17 -6.72 6.34 -5.09
N ASN A 18 -7.12 5.90 -6.27
CA ASN A 18 -6.28 5.99 -7.46
C ASN A 18 -6.11 7.44 -7.91
N SER A 19 -4.91 7.80 -8.41
CA SER A 19 -4.72 9.08 -9.08
C SER A 19 -5.46 9.13 -10.41
N GLU A 20 -5.82 10.33 -10.86
CA GLU A 20 -6.36 10.54 -12.21
C GLU A 20 -5.34 10.26 -13.33
N ALA A 21 -4.04 10.32 -12.99
CA ALA A 21 -2.97 9.98 -13.91
C ALA A 21 -3.02 8.50 -14.33
N ASP A 22 -2.67 8.25 -15.58
CA ASP A 22 -2.49 6.90 -16.11
C ASP A 22 -1.13 6.34 -15.66
N VAL A 23 -1.17 5.53 -14.60
CA VAL A 23 0.01 4.89 -14.00
C VAL A 23 -0.19 3.40 -13.95
N GLU A 24 0.88 2.65 -14.22
CA GLU A 24 0.88 1.18 -14.16
C GLU A 24 0.82 0.66 -12.71
N GLY A 25 1.26 1.46 -11.73
CA GLY A 25 1.22 1.08 -10.33
C GLY A 25 1.82 2.09 -9.38
N TYR A 26 1.83 1.70 -8.10
CA TYR A 26 2.28 2.50 -6.98
C TYR A 26 3.46 1.84 -6.27
N ARG A 27 4.34 2.66 -5.71
CA ARG A 27 5.39 2.19 -4.80
C ARG A 27 4.96 2.48 -3.36
N VAL A 28 4.79 1.43 -2.57
CA VAL A 28 4.54 1.53 -1.13
C VAL A 28 5.85 1.32 -0.40
N VAL A 29 6.20 2.24 0.51
CA VAL A 29 7.39 2.18 1.35
C VAL A 29 6.94 2.19 2.80
N TYR A 30 7.44 1.27 3.61
CA TYR A 30 7.03 1.12 5.00
C TYR A 30 8.20 0.74 5.91
N SER A 31 8.08 1.07 7.19
CA SER A 31 9.03 0.70 8.24
C SER A 31 8.28 0.35 9.51
N THR A 32 8.98 -0.29 10.45
CA THR A 32 8.50 -0.35 11.83
C THR A 32 8.60 1.04 12.49
N LEU A 33 7.95 1.21 13.65
CA LEU A 33 8.02 2.45 14.43
C LEU A 33 9.44 2.78 14.91
N ALA A 34 10.31 1.78 15.04
CA ALA A 34 11.71 1.98 15.37
C ALA A 34 12.47 2.69 14.23
N GLY A 35 12.00 2.57 12.98
CA GLY A 35 12.56 3.29 11.84
C GLY A 35 13.89 2.75 11.31
N ASP A 36 14.37 1.63 11.86
CA ASP A 36 15.71 1.09 11.54
C ASP A 36 15.79 0.47 10.14
N GLN A 37 14.67 0.04 9.57
CA GLN A 37 14.61 -0.59 8.25
C GLN A 37 13.36 -0.18 7.48
N TYR A 38 13.55 0.11 6.18
CA TYR A 38 12.49 0.38 5.23
C TYR A 38 12.39 -0.73 4.21
N ASP A 39 11.18 -1.22 4.00
CA ASP A 39 10.81 -2.14 2.93
C ASP A 39 9.99 -1.43 1.86
N LYS A 40 9.95 -2.03 0.67
CA LYS A 40 9.25 -1.48 -0.49
C LYS A 40 8.56 -2.57 -1.29
N VAL A 41 7.35 -2.26 -1.75
CA VAL A 41 6.61 -3.12 -2.68
C VAL A 41 6.08 -2.29 -3.85
N ILE A 42 6.02 -2.90 -5.02
CA ILE A 42 5.34 -2.35 -6.19
C ILE A 42 3.96 -2.99 -6.26
N VAL A 43 2.93 -2.15 -6.27
CA VAL A 43 1.52 -2.57 -6.30
C VAL A 43 0.95 -2.14 -7.63
N PRO A 44 0.55 -3.07 -8.52
CA PRO A 44 -0.16 -2.73 -9.74
C PRO A 44 -1.40 -1.92 -9.43
N ARG A 45 -1.68 -0.90 -10.25
CA ARG A 45 -2.91 -0.14 -10.12
C ARG A 45 -4.10 -1.05 -10.46
N ASN A 46 -5.14 -1.02 -9.63
CA ASN A 46 -6.41 -1.65 -9.96
C ASN A 46 -7.24 -0.74 -10.88
N ASP A 47 -8.07 -1.32 -11.75
CA ASP A 47 -8.96 -0.59 -12.68
C ASP A 47 -10.09 0.20 -11.97
N GLY A 48 -10.26 0.01 -10.66
CA GLY A 48 -11.31 0.66 -9.86
C GLY A 48 -10.94 2.06 -9.37
N ALA A 49 -11.81 2.63 -8.52
CA ALA A 49 -11.55 3.89 -7.85
C ALA A 49 -10.39 3.81 -6.84
N THR A 50 -10.10 2.62 -6.33
CA THR A 50 -9.08 2.39 -5.30
C THR A 50 -8.15 1.24 -5.67
N THR A 51 -6.92 1.29 -5.18
CA THR A 51 -5.97 0.17 -5.19
C THR A 51 -5.81 -0.39 -3.79
N LYS A 52 -5.68 -1.72 -3.69
CA LYS A 52 -5.51 -2.45 -2.43
C LYS A 52 -4.26 -3.31 -2.46
N THR A 53 -3.63 -3.51 -1.30
CA THR A 53 -2.52 -4.45 -1.15
C THR A 53 -2.46 -5.03 0.26
N THR A 54 -1.80 -6.18 0.38
CA THR A 54 -1.45 -6.78 1.68
C THR A 54 0.06 -6.76 1.85
N LEU A 55 0.53 -6.12 2.91
CA LEU A 55 1.93 -6.18 3.34
C LEU A 55 2.10 -7.32 4.34
N THR A 56 3.21 -8.06 4.23
CA THR A 56 3.61 -9.17 5.11
C THR A 56 5.06 -9.04 5.51
#